data_AF-A0A1M3NHW0-F1
#
_entry.id   AF-A0A1M3NHW0-F1
#
_cell.length_a   1.000
_cell.length_b   1.000
_cell.length_c   1.000
_cell.angle_alpha   90.00
_cell.angle_beta   90.00
_cell.angle_gamma   90.00
#
_symmetry.space_group_name_H-M   'P 1'
#
loop_
_entity.id
_entity.type
_entity.pdbx_description
1 polymer ?
#
loop_
_entity_poly.entity_id
_entity_poly.type
_entity_poly.pdbx_seq_one_letter_code
_entity_poly.pdbx_strand_id
1 'polypeptide(L)'
;MASLGIVAVPSVASAETAESADVGTTSSAMHAHKAFKEALAELDLRPEQKEAIDELRDEGKERRAPVKKARRELMLAVADQVEEGKIDRCEVEPQIKKVASAVAEARPGDRAAFEKLHEILDPEQRAQFVESLQRRMEARKGKAEPRALVEKMDRELDLTDEQKQQVAQILSGLRQIYEAEPAHAEHHERWARILEAFKSDHFDLDKVAPMKDVAEKVTKRIEGHLWAAEAVLPVLTEQQRARLAEKLRDKAKGHSGTKHGASTGMDDDED
;
A
#
# COMPACT_ATOMS: atom_id res chain seq x y z
N MET A 1 24.39 -21.65 12.49
CA MET A 1 23.42 -20.71 13.08
C MET A 1 23.10 -19.65 12.04
N ALA A 2 22.29 -19.99 11.04
CA ALA A 2 21.92 -19.09 9.93
C ALA A 2 20.42 -18.81 10.04
N SER A 3 20.06 -17.62 10.50
CA SER A 3 18.67 -17.15 10.51
C SER A 3 18.30 -16.71 9.09
N LEU A 4 17.36 -17.43 8.48
CA LEU A 4 16.73 -17.09 7.20
C LEU A 4 15.85 -15.84 7.39
N GLY A 5 16.28 -14.70 6.84
CA GLY A 5 15.56 -13.44 6.83
C GLY A 5 14.58 -13.35 5.65
N ILE A 6 13.36 -12.93 5.96
CA ILE A 6 12.14 -12.99 5.14
C ILE A 6 12.01 -11.80 4.19
N VAL A 7 11.27 -12.00 3.09
CA VAL A 7 11.28 -11.21 1.86
C VAL A 7 9.86 -10.84 1.41
N ALA A 8 9.69 -9.69 0.70
CA ALA A 8 8.58 -9.41 -0.21
C ALA A 8 9.01 -8.94 -1.65
N VAL A 9 8.08 -8.77 -2.59
CA VAL A 9 8.22 -8.20 -3.98
C VAL A 9 7.29 -7.00 -3.99
N PRO A 10 7.19 -6.16 -5.04
CA PRO A 10 6.18 -5.10 -5.02
C PRO A 10 4.79 -5.69 -4.79
N SER A 11 4.28 -5.36 -3.60
CA SER A 11 2.95 -5.58 -3.05
C SER A 11 2.23 -6.86 -3.48
N VAL A 12 2.50 -7.92 -2.72
CA VAL A 12 1.39 -8.77 -2.26
C VAL A 12 0.39 -7.85 -1.57
N ALA A 13 -0.81 -7.73 -2.12
CA ALA A 13 -1.92 -7.09 -1.42
C ALA A 13 -2.36 -8.05 -0.32
N SER A 14 -1.69 -7.97 0.83
CA SER A 14 -2.31 -8.38 2.09
C SER A 14 -3.65 -7.65 2.20
N ALA A 15 -4.66 -8.33 2.73
CA ALA A 15 -5.88 -7.70 3.21
C ALA A 15 -5.51 -6.78 4.38
N GLU A 16 -5.00 -5.62 4.02
CA GLU A 16 -4.34 -4.66 4.89
C GLU A 16 -5.40 -3.71 5.42
N THR A 17 -5.94 -4.07 6.57
CA THR A 17 -6.77 -3.20 7.37
C THR A 17 -6.00 -1.99 7.91
N ALA A 18 -6.72 -0.91 8.21
CA ALA A 18 -6.29 0.49 8.06
C ALA A 18 -5.23 1.05 9.04
N GLU A 19 -4.42 0.20 9.68
CA GLU A 19 -3.10 0.64 10.15
C GLU A 19 -2.11 0.79 8.98
N SER A 20 -2.44 0.16 7.84
CA SER A 20 -1.81 0.30 6.52
C SER A 20 -2.20 1.55 5.74
N ALA A 21 -3.11 2.39 6.26
CA ALA A 21 -3.56 3.60 5.56
C ALA A 21 -2.44 4.64 5.36
N ASP A 22 -1.20 4.38 5.82
CA ASP A 22 -0.05 5.25 5.58
C ASP A 22 1.19 4.62 4.92
N VAL A 23 1.32 3.31 4.78
CA VAL A 23 2.61 2.73 4.38
C VAL A 23 2.58 2.10 2.99
N GLY A 24 2.67 2.98 2.00
CA GLY A 24 2.48 2.71 0.57
C GLY A 24 3.13 1.44 0.02
N THR A 25 2.29 0.57 -0.52
CA THR A 25 2.29 0.34 -1.98
C THR A 25 0.91 0.69 -2.53
N THR A 26 0.88 1.37 -3.67
CA THR A 26 -0.27 2.13 -4.17
C THR A 26 -1.50 1.31 -4.55
N SER A 27 -1.52 -0.01 -4.49
CA SER A 27 -2.79 -0.73 -4.66
C SER A 27 -3.46 -0.90 -3.30
N SER A 28 -2.81 -1.61 -2.38
CA SER A 28 -3.32 -1.87 -1.03
C SER A 28 -3.58 -0.59 -0.23
N ALA A 29 -2.63 0.35 -0.19
CA ALA A 29 -2.81 1.61 0.53
C ALA A 29 -3.88 2.53 -0.12
N MET A 30 -3.99 2.52 -1.46
CA MET A 30 -5.09 3.23 -2.13
C MET A 30 -6.44 2.54 -1.88
N HIS A 31 -6.47 1.22 -1.75
CA HIS A 31 -7.68 0.47 -1.41
C HIS A 31 -8.11 0.75 0.04
N ALA A 32 -7.19 0.73 1.01
CA ALA A 32 -7.48 1.10 2.39
C ALA A 32 -7.97 2.56 2.48
N HIS A 33 -7.28 3.50 1.82
CA HIS A 33 -7.70 4.90 1.73
C HIS A 33 -9.07 5.06 1.05
N LYS A 34 -9.34 4.32 -0.03
CA LYS A 34 -10.65 4.31 -0.72
C LYS A 34 -11.74 3.75 0.19
N ALA A 35 -11.49 2.64 0.88
CA ALA A 35 -12.46 2.06 1.81
C ALA A 35 -12.79 3.03 2.95
N PHE A 36 -11.77 3.71 3.48
CA PHE A 36 -11.92 4.72 4.51
C PHE A 36 -12.74 5.93 4.02
N LYS A 37 -12.41 6.47 2.84
CA LYS A 37 -13.16 7.58 2.23
C LYS A 37 -14.60 7.20 1.96
N GLU A 38 -14.83 6.01 1.41
CA GLU A 38 -16.18 5.50 1.14
C GLU A 38 -16.97 5.23 2.42
N ALA A 39 -16.31 4.79 3.50
CA ALA A 39 -16.96 4.60 4.80
C ALA A 39 -17.39 5.94 5.41
N LEU A 40 -16.55 6.98 5.34
CA LEU A 40 -16.93 8.33 5.78
C LEU A 40 -18.05 8.92 4.93
N ALA A 41 -18.07 8.65 3.62
CA ALA A 41 -19.09 9.18 2.71
C ALA A 41 -20.49 8.56 2.92
N GLU A 42 -20.59 7.42 3.60
CA GLU A 42 -21.87 6.81 3.99
C GLU A 42 -22.48 7.44 5.24
N LEU A 43 -21.70 8.21 6.01
CA LEU A 43 -22.17 8.82 7.25
C LEU A 43 -23.00 10.08 6.95
N ASP A 44 -24.06 10.27 7.71
CA ASP A 44 -24.79 11.54 7.74
C ASP A 44 -24.02 12.56 8.58
N LEU A 45 -23.01 13.18 7.97
CA LEU A 45 -22.15 14.17 8.62
C LEU A 45 -22.76 15.57 8.55
N ARG A 46 -22.78 16.23 9.71
CA ARG A 46 -23.16 17.64 9.83
C ARG A 46 -22.14 18.54 9.11
N PRO A 47 -22.51 19.76 8.65
CA PRO A 47 -21.60 20.64 7.92
C PRO A 47 -20.27 20.89 8.64
N GLU A 48 -20.31 21.15 9.95
CA GLU A 48 -19.13 21.40 10.76
C GLU A 48 -18.22 20.17 10.90
N GLN A 49 -18.80 18.96 10.91
CA GLN A 49 -18.00 17.72 10.91
C GLN A 49 -17.29 17.51 9.58
N LYS A 50 -17.97 17.81 8.45
CA LYS A 50 -17.38 17.72 7.12
C LYS A 50 -16.19 18.67 6.98
N GLU A 51 -16.35 19.91 7.42
CA GLU A 51 -15.27 20.90 7.42
C GLU A 51 -14.07 20.45 8.27
N ALA A 52 -14.31 19.98 9.49
CA ALA A 52 -13.25 19.47 10.36
C ALA A 52 -12.52 18.24 9.79
N ILE A 53 -13.25 17.35 9.11
CA ILE A 53 -12.67 16.16 8.43
C ILE A 53 -11.86 16.58 7.20
N ASP A 54 -12.32 17.58 6.45
CA ASP A 54 -11.59 18.13 5.31
C ASP A 54 -10.28 18.81 5.74
N GLU A 55 -10.31 19.56 6.85
CA GLU A 55 -9.10 20.14 7.47
C GLU A 55 -8.12 19.03 7.90
N LEU A 56 -8.60 18.01 8.63
CA LEU A 56 -7.78 16.85 9.03
C LEU A 56 -7.12 16.15 7.83
N ARG A 57 -7.84 16.04 6.71
CA ARG A 57 -7.33 15.47 5.48
C ARG A 57 -6.21 16.32 4.90
N ASP A 58 -6.39 17.64 4.88
CA ASP A 58 -5.43 18.55 4.26
C ASP A 58 -4.15 18.67 5.10
N GLU A 59 -4.27 18.78 6.43
CA GLU A 59 -3.14 18.62 7.37
C GLU A 59 -2.42 17.28 7.17
N GLY A 60 -3.18 16.19 6.98
CA GLY A 60 -2.63 14.87 6.72
C GLY A 60 -1.83 14.79 5.41
N LYS A 61 -2.29 15.46 4.35
CA LYS A 61 -1.56 15.54 3.07
C LYS A 61 -0.22 16.27 3.24
N GLU A 62 -0.23 17.38 3.96
CA GLU A 62 0.99 18.17 4.22
C GLU A 62 1.99 17.38 5.04
N ARG A 63 1.55 16.78 6.16
CA ARG A 63 2.38 15.96 7.03
C ARG A 63 3.02 14.78 6.29
N ARG A 64 2.32 14.18 5.32
CA ARG A 64 2.80 13.04 4.53
C ARG A 64 3.50 13.42 3.23
N ALA A 65 3.62 14.71 2.91
CA ALA A 65 4.33 15.16 1.71
C ALA A 65 5.82 14.70 1.69
N PRO A 66 6.58 14.75 2.80
CA PRO A 66 7.95 14.22 2.86
C PRO A 66 8.01 12.72 2.60
N VAL A 67 7.04 11.95 3.14
CA VAL A 67 6.93 10.50 2.90
C VAL A 67 6.71 10.20 1.42
N LYS A 68 5.79 10.92 0.77
CA LYS A 68 5.51 10.78 -0.67
C LYS A 68 6.75 11.10 -1.50
N LYS A 69 7.49 12.14 -1.14
CA LYS A 69 8.76 12.52 -1.80
C LYS A 69 9.82 11.43 -1.64
N ALA A 70 10.09 10.97 -0.41
CA ALA A 70 11.08 9.93 -0.15
C ALA A 70 10.76 8.62 -0.89
N ARG A 71 9.49 8.21 -0.93
CA ARG A 71 9.05 7.01 -1.67
C ARG A 71 9.26 7.16 -3.18
N ARG A 72 9.03 8.35 -3.73
CA ARG A 72 9.29 8.65 -5.15
C ARG A 72 10.76 8.49 -5.47
N GLU A 73 11.64 9.05 -4.64
CA GLU A 73 13.09 8.96 -4.83
C GLU A 73 13.58 7.51 -4.75
N LEU A 74 13.10 6.73 -3.76
CA LEU A 74 13.38 5.30 -3.69
C LEU A 74 12.90 4.55 -4.94
N MET A 75 11.68 4.84 -5.41
CA MET A 75 11.13 4.17 -6.59
C MET A 75 11.93 4.47 -7.87
N LEU A 76 12.48 5.69 -8.01
CA LEU A 76 13.35 6.04 -9.12
C LEU A 76 14.69 5.28 -9.05
N ALA A 77 15.33 5.24 -7.88
CA ALA A 77 16.58 4.49 -7.70
C ALA A 77 16.39 2.99 -7.98
N VAL A 78 15.27 2.41 -7.53
CA VAL A 78 14.94 1.01 -7.83
C VAL A 78 14.65 0.81 -9.32
N ALA A 79 14.06 1.79 -10.01
CA ALA A 79 13.82 1.69 -11.45
C ALA A 79 15.13 1.58 -12.24
N ASP A 80 16.14 2.36 -11.87
CA ASP A 80 17.47 2.33 -12.50
C ASP A 80 18.10 0.94 -12.33
N GLN A 81 18.07 0.39 -11.12
CA GLN A 81 18.58 -0.97 -10.83
C GLN A 81 17.77 -2.10 -11.49
N VAL A 82 16.44 -1.93 -11.61
CA VAL A 82 15.59 -2.87 -12.34
C VAL A 82 15.99 -2.93 -13.82
N GLU A 83 16.28 -1.80 -14.45
CA GLU A 83 16.72 -1.75 -15.84
C GLU A 83 18.04 -2.50 -16.04
N GLU A 84 18.99 -2.30 -15.12
CA GLU A 84 20.27 -3.03 -15.08
C GLU A 84 20.11 -4.53 -14.78
N GLY A 85 18.95 -4.94 -14.23
CA GLY A 85 18.62 -6.32 -13.93
C GLY A 85 19.19 -6.88 -12.64
N LYS A 86 19.66 -6.00 -11.75
CA LYS A 86 20.19 -6.36 -10.44
C LYS A 86 19.85 -5.28 -9.43
N ILE A 87 19.41 -5.67 -8.24
CA ILE A 87 19.27 -4.75 -7.10
C ILE A 87 20.57 -4.77 -6.29
N ASP A 88 21.15 -3.60 -6.06
CA ASP A 88 22.21 -3.38 -5.09
C ASP A 88 21.62 -2.68 -3.87
N ARG A 89 21.49 -3.44 -2.77
CA ARG A 89 20.84 -2.94 -1.55
C ARG A 89 21.66 -1.87 -0.84
N CYS A 90 22.99 -1.93 -0.94
CA CYS A 90 23.86 -0.94 -0.31
C CYS A 90 23.66 0.42 -0.97
N GLU A 91 23.45 0.45 -2.28
CA GLU A 91 23.22 1.69 -3.03
C GLU A 91 21.86 2.33 -2.73
N VAL A 92 20.81 1.55 -2.47
CA VAL A 92 19.47 2.07 -2.15
C VAL A 92 19.23 2.29 -0.65
N GLU A 93 20.14 1.81 0.22
CA GLU A 93 20.02 1.93 1.68
C GLU A 93 19.76 3.38 2.16
N PRO A 94 20.42 4.43 1.62
CA PRO A 94 20.13 5.80 2.01
C PRO A 94 18.67 6.22 1.77
N GLN A 95 18.08 5.78 0.65
CA GLN A 95 16.70 6.07 0.27
C GLN A 95 15.72 5.29 1.14
N ILE A 96 16.04 4.04 1.51
CA ILE A 96 15.26 3.25 2.47
C ILE A 96 15.21 3.98 3.82
N LYS A 97 16.37 4.40 4.34
CA LYS A 97 16.47 5.17 5.60
C LYS A 97 15.68 6.47 5.54
N LYS A 98 15.73 7.17 4.41
CA LYS A 98 14.95 8.41 4.20
C LYS A 98 13.45 8.16 4.28
N VAL A 99 12.94 7.08 3.68
CA VAL A 99 11.53 6.71 3.78
C VAL A 99 11.18 6.35 5.23
N ALA A 100 12.01 5.55 5.90
CA ALA A 100 11.80 5.14 7.28
C ALA A 100 11.74 6.35 8.24
N SER A 101 12.67 7.31 8.12
CA SER A 101 12.66 8.54 8.92
C SER A 101 11.40 9.38 8.67
N ALA A 102 11.06 9.63 7.40
CA ALA A 102 9.89 10.44 7.06
C ALA A 102 8.59 9.81 7.59
N VAL A 103 8.45 8.48 7.55
CA VAL A 103 7.28 7.80 8.12
C VAL A 103 7.29 7.89 9.64
N ALA A 104 8.43 7.66 10.29
CA ALA A 104 8.55 7.78 11.75
C ALA A 104 8.19 9.19 12.24
N GLU A 105 8.60 10.23 11.51
CA GLU A 105 8.27 11.63 11.79
C GLU A 105 6.77 11.94 11.59
N ALA A 106 6.13 11.40 10.54
CA ALA A 106 4.71 11.62 10.27
C ALA A 106 3.79 10.84 11.23
N ARG A 107 4.26 9.73 11.79
CA ARG A 107 3.42 8.76 12.49
C ARG A 107 2.70 9.32 13.72
N PRO A 108 3.31 10.11 14.62
CA PRO A 108 2.59 10.69 15.75
C PRO A 108 1.41 11.55 15.33
N GLY A 109 1.59 12.42 14.32
CA GLY A 109 0.50 13.28 13.82
C GLY A 109 -0.60 12.48 13.11
N ASP A 110 -0.27 11.37 12.46
CA ASP A 110 -1.28 10.47 11.89
C ASP A 110 -2.15 9.79 12.94
N ARG A 111 -1.54 9.39 14.07
CA ARG A 111 -2.23 8.79 15.21
C ARG A 111 -3.17 9.80 15.85
N ALA A 112 -2.67 11.01 16.12
CA ALA A 112 -3.48 12.10 16.66
C ALA A 112 -4.64 12.49 15.73
N ALA A 113 -4.43 12.50 14.41
CA ALA A 113 -5.52 12.76 13.46
C ALA A 113 -6.62 11.68 13.49
N PHE A 114 -6.25 10.42 13.75
CA PHE A 114 -7.23 9.34 13.87
C PHE A 114 -8.03 9.42 15.18
N GLU A 115 -7.40 9.88 16.26
CA GLU A 115 -8.09 10.20 17.52
C GLU A 115 -9.00 11.43 17.37
N LYS A 116 -8.55 12.51 16.71
CA LYS A 116 -9.40 13.68 16.42
C LYS A 116 -10.59 13.31 15.52
N LEU A 117 -10.43 12.37 14.58
CA LEU A 117 -11.56 11.85 13.82
C LEU A 117 -12.59 11.17 14.72
N HIS A 118 -12.14 10.38 15.71
CA HIS A 118 -13.03 9.79 16.70
C HIS A 118 -13.81 10.86 17.46
N GLU A 119 -13.16 11.92 17.90
CA GLU A 119 -13.81 13.03 18.62
C GLU A 119 -14.85 13.78 17.77
N ILE A 120 -14.58 13.97 16.47
CA ILE A 120 -15.51 14.64 15.54
C ILE A 120 -16.79 13.82 15.35
N LEU A 121 -16.66 12.50 15.23
CA LEU A 121 -17.79 11.60 15.02
C LEU A 121 -18.56 11.38 16.34
N ASP A 122 -19.88 11.41 16.28
CA ASP A 122 -20.70 11.01 17.43
C ASP A 122 -20.75 9.48 17.61
N PRO A 123 -21.26 8.96 18.74
CA PRO A 123 -21.24 7.52 19.02
C PRO A 123 -21.90 6.66 17.94
N GLU A 124 -23.01 7.12 17.35
CA GLU A 124 -23.71 6.39 16.30
C GLU A 124 -22.88 6.36 15.01
N GLN A 125 -22.33 7.51 14.61
CA GLN A 125 -21.45 7.61 13.45
C GLN A 125 -20.17 6.78 13.59
N ARG A 126 -19.58 6.68 14.79
CA ARG A 126 -18.40 5.82 15.05
C ARG A 126 -18.72 4.36 14.80
N ALA A 127 -19.87 3.88 15.29
CA ALA A 127 -20.31 2.50 15.07
C ALA A 127 -20.54 2.23 13.58
N GLN A 128 -21.30 3.10 12.90
CA GLN A 128 -21.57 3.00 11.47
C GLN A 128 -20.28 3.03 10.63
N PHE A 129 -19.33 3.91 10.98
CA PHE A 129 -18.04 4.01 10.32
C PHE A 129 -17.25 2.71 10.40
N VAL A 130 -17.17 2.12 11.59
CA VAL A 130 -16.44 0.88 11.82
C VAL A 130 -17.08 -0.30 11.09
N GLU A 131 -18.41 -0.44 11.16
CA GLU A 131 -19.14 -1.50 10.44
C GLU A 131 -18.96 -1.37 8.92
N SER A 132 -19.07 -0.14 8.41
CA SER A 132 -18.86 0.19 7.01
C SER A 132 -17.46 -0.18 6.54
N LEU A 133 -16.44 0.14 7.35
CA LEU A 133 -15.05 -0.18 7.06
C LEU A 133 -14.81 -1.70 7.11
N GLN A 134 -15.31 -2.40 8.13
CA GLN A 134 -15.21 -3.86 8.24
C GLN A 134 -15.84 -4.56 7.03
N ARG A 135 -17.07 -4.20 6.68
CA ARG A 135 -17.79 -4.76 5.52
C ARG A 135 -16.98 -4.62 4.23
N ARG A 136 -16.36 -3.45 4.01
CA ARG A 136 -15.52 -3.18 2.83
C ARG A 136 -14.22 -3.98 2.82
N MET A 137 -13.62 -4.19 3.99
CA MET A 137 -12.41 -4.99 4.12
C MET A 137 -12.70 -6.48 3.89
N GLU A 138 -13.79 -7.01 4.45
CA GLU A 138 -14.24 -8.39 4.22
C GLU A 138 -14.58 -8.64 2.74
N ALA A 139 -15.28 -7.72 2.09
CA ALA A 139 -15.61 -7.82 0.66
C ALA A 139 -14.37 -7.83 -0.27
N ARG A 140 -13.19 -7.53 0.29
CA ARG A 140 -11.90 -7.53 -0.42
C ARG A 140 -10.96 -8.65 0.02
N LYS A 141 -11.29 -9.41 1.08
CA LYS A 141 -10.51 -10.60 1.45
C LYS A 141 -10.55 -11.61 0.29
N GLY A 142 -9.38 -12.20 -0.01
CA GLY A 142 -9.23 -13.21 -1.07
C GLY A 142 -9.16 -12.69 -2.52
N LYS A 143 -9.11 -11.37 -2.75
CA LYS A 143 -9.04 -10.80 -4.12
C LYS A 143 -7.63 -10.49 -4.63
N ALA A 144 -6.61 -10.85 -3.86
CA ALA A 144 -5.20 -10.66 -4.20
C ALA A 144 -4.52 -12.01 -4.44
N GLU A 145 -5.04 -12.77 -5.40
CA GLU A 145 -4.43 -14.05 -5.78
C GLU A 145 -3.11 -13.80 -6.52
N PRO A 146 -2.05 -14.60 -6.25
CA PRO A 146 -0.80 -14.57 -7.02
C PRO A 146 -1.04 -14.58 -8.54
N ARG A 147 -2.09 -15.28 -8.98
CA ARG A 147 -2.54 -15.31 -10.37
C ARG A 147 -2.92 -13.93 -10.92
N ALA A 148 -3.66 -13.11 -10.19
CA ALA A 148 -4.05 -11.78 -10.64
C ALA A 148 -2.84 -10.83 -10.79
N LEU A 149 -1.81 -11.03 -9.95
CA LEU A 149 -0.56 -10.30 -10.07
C LEU A 149 0.23 -10.73 -11.31
N VAL A 150 0.33 -12.03 -11.57
CA VAL A 150 0.95 -12.56 -12.79
C VAL A 150 0.22 -12.07 -14.05
N GLU A 151 -1.11 -12.12 -14.08
CA GLU A 151 -1.91 -11.61 -15.20
C GLU A 151 -1.70 -10.11 -15.42
N LYS A 152 -1.53 -9.33 -14.35
CA LYS A 152 -1.18 -7.92 -14.46
C LYS A 152 0.22 -7.72 -15.04
N MET A 153 1.22 -8.46 -14.55
CA MET A 153 2.58 -8.39 -15.07
C MET A 153 2.64 -8.82 -16.53
N ASP A 154 1.90 -9.84 -16.92
CA ASP A 154 1.76 -10.30 -18.30
C ASP A 154 1.23 -9.19 -19.21
N ARG A 155 0.11 -8.55 -18.84
CA ARG A 155 -0.42 -7.41 -19.60
C ARG A 155 0.57 -6.24 -19.73
N GLU A 156 1.44 -6.08 -18.74
CA GLU A 156 2.36 -4.95 -18.68
C GLU A 156 3.69 -5.23 -19.37
N LEU A 157 4.15 -6.48 -19.39
CA LEU A 157 5.50 -6.86 -19.80
C LEU A 157 5.50 -7.85 -20.98
N ASP A 158 4.37 -8.45 -21.32
CA ASP A 158 4.23 -9.51 -22.33
C ASP A 158 5.10 -10.72 -21.95
N LEU A 159 4.66 -11.45 -20.92
CA LEU A 159 5.42 -12.57 -20.37
C LEU A 159 5.18 -13.84 -21.21
N THR A 160 6.21 -14.68 -21.37
CA THR A 160 5.98 -16.03 -21.92
C THR A 160 5.26 -16.91 -20.90
N ASP A 161 4.67 -18.02 -21.35
CA ASP A 161 3.98 -18.94 -20.44
C ASP A 161 4.93 -19.55 -19.40
N GLU A 162 6.18 -19.83 -19.78
CA GLU A 162 7.22 -20.28 -18.86
C GLU A 162 7.56 -19.20 -17.83
N GLN A 163 7.68 -17.93 -18.25
CA GLN A 163 7.92 -16.82 -17.34
C GLN A 163 6.75 -16.64 -16.36
N LYS A 164 5.50 -16.74 -16.83
CA LYS A 164 4.31 -16.68 -15.98
C LYS A 164 4.33 -17.77 -14.92
N GLN A 165 4.71 -19.00 -15.27
CA GLN A 165 4.82 -20.11 -14.33
C GLN A 165 5.91 -19.84 -13.28
N GLN A 166 7.09 -19.40 -13.69
CA GLN A 166 8.21 -19.10 -12.77
C GLN A 166 7.86 -17.96 -11.82
N VAL A 167 7.30 -16.86 -12.33
CA VAL A 167 6.85 -15.73 -11.51
C VAL A 167 5.75 -16.17 -10.54
N ALA A 168 4.77 -16.96 -10.98
CA ALA A 168 3.73 -17.49 -10.11
C ALA A 168 4.29 -18.31 -8.94
N GLN A 169 5.30 -19.16 -9.20
CA GLN A 169 5.97 -19.96 -8.18
C GLN A 169 6.72 -19.08 -7.18
N ILE A 170 7.50 -18.11 -7.66
CA ILE A 170 8.23 -17.15 -6.81
C ILE A 170 7.26 -16.40 -5.89
N LEU A 171 6.21 -15.80 -6.46
CA LEU A 171 5.21 -15.04 -5.72
C LEU A 171 4.46 -15.89 -4.69
N SER A 172 4.14 -17.15 -5.04
CA SER A 172 3.45 -18.07 -4.13
C SER A 172 4.33 -18.49 -2.96
N GLY A 173 5.60 -18.83 -3.21
CA GLY A 173 6.55 -19.19 -2.15
C GLY A 173 6.76 -18.03 -1.17
N LEU A 174 6.90 -16.81 -1.70
CA LEU A 174 6.99 -15.60 -0.89
C LEU A 174 5.77 -15.34 -0.03
N ARG A 175 4.58 -15.51 -0.61
CA ARG A 175 3.33 -15.40 0.13
C ARG A 175 3.27 -16.40 1.29
N GLN A 176 3.66 -17.65 1.07
CA GLN A 176 3.69 -18.66 2.12
C GLN A 176 4.65 -18.27 3.26
N ILE A 177 5.84 -17.76 2.95
CA ILE A 177 6.80 -17.30 3.95
C ILE A 177 6.20 -16.14 4.77
N TYR A 178 5.58 -15.17 4.09
CA TYR A 178 4.95 -14.03 4.74
C TYR A 178 3.77 -14.44 5.62
N GLU A 179 2.89 -15.32 5.14
CA GLU A 179 1.73 -15.81 5.89
C GLU A 179 2.10 -16.70 7.08
N ALA A 180 3.27 -17.35 7.02
CA ALA A 180 3.83 -18.11 8.13
C ALA A 180 4.42 -17.23 9.24
N GLU A 181 4.65 -15.92 9.02
CA GLU A 181 5.10 -15.02 10.09
C GLU A 181 3.99 -14.84 11.14
N PRO A 182 4.25 -15.08 12.45
CA PRO A 182 3.27 -14.83 13.51
C PRO A 182 2.70 -13.40 13.50
N ALA A 183 3.53 -12.44 13.10
CA ALA A 183 3.16 -11.04 12.96
C ALA A 183 2.00 -10.80 11.97
N HIS A 184 1.77 -11.70 11.01
CA HIS A 184 0.65 -11.63 10.07
C HIS A 184 -0.70 -11.87 10.77
N ALA A 185 -0.79 -12.93 11.59
CA ALA A 185 -2.01 -13.22 12.36
C ALA A 185 -2.28 -12.13 13.41
N GLU A 186 -1.23 -11.70 14.13
CA GLU A 186 -1.31 -10.63 15.13
C GLU A 186 -1.80 -9.29 14.54
N HIS A 187 -1.51 -9.02 13.26
CA HIS A 187 -1.97 -7.81 12.59
C HIS A 187 -3.50 -7.73 12.48
N HIS A 188 -4.15 -8.83 12.09
CA HIS A 188 -5.61 -8.87 11.95
C HIS A 188 -6.31 -8.67 13.30
N GLU A 189 -5.83 -9.35 14.34
CA GLU A 189 -6.38 -9.23 15.69
C GLU A 189 -6.16 -7.84 16.27
N ARG A 190 -4.96 -7.26 16.11
CA ARG A 190 -4.67 -5.90 16.55
C ARG A 190 -5.60 -4.90 15.86
N TRP A 191 -5.82 -5.05 14.56
CA TRP A 191 -6.72 -4.17 13.84
C TRP A 191 -8.18 -4.28 14.30
N ALA A 192 -8.68 -5.50 14.50
CA ALA A 192 -10.02 -5.70 15.04
C ALA A 192 -10.18 -5.02 16.40
N ARG A 193 -9.16 -5.10 17.26
CA ARG A 193 -9.12 -4.42 18.56
C ARG A 193 -9.14 -2.89 18.44
N ILE A 194 -8.37 -2.31 17.51
CA ILE A 194 -8.39 -0.86 17.24
C ILE A 194 -9.79 -0.41 16.84
N LEU A 195 -10.41 -1.13 15.89
CA LEU A 195 -11.75 -0.79 15.42
C LEU A 195 -12.82 -0.93 16.48
N GLU A 196 -12.72 -1.94 17.34
CA GLU A 196 -13.66 -2.09 18.45
C GLU A 196 -13.50 -0.97 19.47
N ALA A 197 -12.25 -0.61 19.81
CA ALA A 197 -11.98 0.52 20.68
C ALA A 197 -12.48 1.85 20.10
N PHE A 198 -12.41 2.03 18.77
CA PHE A 198 -12.92 3.22 18.10
C PHE A 198 -14.44 3.43 18.29
N LYS A 199 -15.21 2.37 18.55
CA LYS A 199 -16.64 2.52 18.86
C LYS A 199 -16.91 3.08 20.26
N SER A 200 -15.92 3.02 21.14
CA SER A 200 -16.08 3.40 22.56
C SER A 200 -16.19 4.92 22.72
N ASP A 201 -16.63 5.38 23.89
CA ASP A 201 -16.71 6.81 24.22
C ASP A 201 -15.33 7.48 24.27
N HIS A 202 -14.30 6.72 24.68
CA HIS A 202 -12.92 7.14 24.72
C HIS A 202 -12.06 6.27 23.82
N PHE A 203 -11.28 6.90 22.96
CA PHE A 203 -10.35 6.23 22.07
C PHE A 203 -8.94 6.77 22.28
N ASP A 204 -8.03 5.85 22.56
CA ASP A 204 -6.61 6.14 22.80
C ASP A 204 -5.83 5.07 22.05
N LEU A 205 -5.20 5.48 20.96
CA LEU A 205 -4.55 4.57 20.04
C LEU A 205 -3.26 4.02 20.66
N ASP A 206 -2.62 4.75 21.57
CA ASP A 206 -1.42 4.30 22.27
C ASP A 206 -1.73 3.15 23.24
N LYS A 207 -2.93 3.12 23.83
CA LYS A 207 -3.39 1.99 24.65
C LYS A 207 -3.65 0.73 23.84
N VAL A 208 -4.30 0.85 22.68
CA VAL A 208 -4.78 -0.33 21.92
C VAL A 208 -3.81 -0.81 20.84
N ALA A 209 -2.94 0.08 20.36
CA ALA A 209 -1.91 -0.19 19.37
C ALA A 209 -0.66 0.66 19.60
N PRO A 210 0.15 0.33 20.63
CA PRO A 210 1.33 1.10 20.99
C PRO A 210 2.31 1.29 19.82
N MET A 211 2.84 2.50 19.68
CA MET A 211 3.86 2.80 18.68
C MET A 211 5.18 2.10 19.05
N LYS A 212 5.66 1.19 18.18
CA LYS A 212 6.93 0.48 18.35
C LYS A 212 7.66 0.36 17.03
N ASP A 213 8.94 0.68 17.03
CA ASP A 213 9.92 0.38 15.97
C ASP A 213 9.44 0.78 14.56
N VAL A 214 8.84 1.97 14.44
CA VAL A 214 8.20 2.42 13.19
C VAL A 214 9.19 2.40 12.03
N ALA A 215 10.39 2.98 12.23
CA ALA A 215 11.42 3.03 11.21
C ALA A 215 11.88 1.61 10.80
N GLU A 216 12.12 0.72 11.77
CA GLU A 216 12.54 -0.67 11.49
C GLU A 216 11.49 -1.44 10.72
N LYS A 217 10.20 -1.32 11.09
CA LYS A 217 9.09 -1.96 10.37
C LYS A 217 8.97 -1.46 8.94
N VAL A 218 9.20 -0.16 8.71
CA VAL A 218 9.21 0.43 7.37
C VAL A 218 10.39 -0.11 6.56
N THR A 219 11.59 -0.16 7.14
CA THR A 219 12.78 -0.75 6.52
C THR A 219 12.54 -2.21 6.14
N LYS A 220 12.12 -3.07 7.09
CA LYS A 220 11.84 -4.50 6.84
C LYS A 220 10.81 -4.68 5.72
N ARG A 221 9.78 -3.82 5.65
CA ARG A 221 8.78 -3.87 4.56
C ARG A 221 9.40 -3.52 3.21
N ILE A 222 10.25 -2.50 3.13
CA ILE A 222 10.89 -2.09 1.88
C ILE A 222 11.93 -3.12 1.44
N GLU A 223 12.80 -3.57 2.34
CA GLU A 223 13.77 -4.64 2.12
C GLU A 223 13.09 -5.93 1.69
N GLY A 224 11.93 -6.17 2.32
CA GLY A 224 10.87 -7.03 1.86
C GLY A 224 10.78 -6.88 0.37
N HIS A 225 10.06 -5.88 -0.15
CA HIS A 225 9.80 -5.65 -1.58
C HIS A 225 11.02 -5.78 -2.53
N LEU A 226 12.22 -5.46 -2.06
CA LEU A 226 13.44 -5.54 -2.86
C LEU A 226 13.87 -6.98 -3.15
N TRP A 227 13.84 -7.92 -2.20
CA TRP A 227 14.37 -9.27 -2.51
C TRP A 227 13.54 -10.01 -3.52
N ALA A 228 12.26 -9.73 -3.67
CA ALA A 228 11.57 -10.40 -4.75
C ALA A 228 11.57 -9.63 -6.05
N ALA A 229 11.85 -8.32 -6.04
CA ALA A 229 12.38 -7.72 -7.27
C ALA A 229 13.65 -8.48 -7.68
N GLU A 230 14.59 -8.72 -6.76
CA GLU A 230 15.79 -9.56 -7.00
C GLU A 230 15.42 -10.97 -7.52
N ALA A 231 14.37 -11.61 -6.99
CA ALA A 231 13.95 -12.95 -7.42
C ALA A 231 13.30 -12.98 -8.82
N VAL A 232 12.55 -11.93 -9.18
CA VAL A 232 11.82 -11.86 -10.46
C VAL A 232 12.71 -11.38 -11.62
N LEU A 233 13.66 -10.48 -11.37
CA LEU A 233 14.49 -9.87 -12.42
C LEU A 233 15.22 -10.88 -13.34
N PRO A 234 15.77 -12.01 -12.84
CA PRO A 234 16.41 -13.02 -13.69
C PRO A 234 15.46 -13.74 -14.64
N VAL A 235 14.16 -13.77 -14.33
CA VAL A 235 13.13 -14.37 -15.20
C VAL A 235 12.82 -13.47 -16.39
N LEU A 236 13.01 -12.16 -16.23
CA LEU A 236 12.67 -11.15 -17.24
C LEU A 236 13.80 -10.96 -18.25
N THR A 237 13.45 -10.74 -19.51
CA THR A 237 14.38 -10.30 -20.55
C THR A 237 14.83 -8.85 -20.29
N GLU A 238 15.94 -8.43 -20.90
CA GLU A 238 16.41 -7.05 -20.83
C GLU A 238 15.33 -6.04 -21.27
N GLN A 239 14.61 -6.34 -22.36
CA GLN A 239 13.51 -5.49 -22.84
C GLN A 239 12.36 -5.40 -21.84
N GLN A 240 12.00 -6.50 -21.18
CA GLN A 240 10.95 -6.51 -20.15
C GLN A 240 11.38 -5.73 -18.91
N ARG A 241 12.64 -5.81 -18.52
CA ARG A 241 13.21 -5.03 -17.43
C ARG A 241 13.18 -3.54 -17.71
N ALA A 242 13.56 -3.11 -18.92
CA ALA A 242 13.46 -1.72 -19.35
C ALA A 242 12.00 -1.21 -19.30
N ARG A 243 11.03 -1.99 -19.77
CA ARG A 243 9.59 -1.66 -19.66
C ARG A 243 9.13 -1.55 -18.21
N LEU A 244 9.57 -2.45 -17.33
CA LEU A 244 9.25 -2.41 -15.91
C LEU A 244 9.83 -1.16 -15.24
N ALA A 245 11.08 -0.81 -15.55
CA ALA A 245 11.74 0.40 -15.07
C ALA A 245 11.00 1.67 -15.52
N GLU A 246 10.62 1.76 -16.80
CA GLU A 246 9.80 2.86 -17.30
C GLU A 246 8.48 3.01 -16.55
N LYS A 247 7.77 1.91 -16.30
CA LYS A 247 6.54 1.92 -15.50
C LYS A 247 6.77 2.39 -14.07
N LEU A 248 7.88 2.01 -13.44
CA LEU A 248 8.25 2.53 -12.12
C LEU A 248 8.50 4.03 -12.16
N ARG A 249 9.19 4.54 -13.20
CA ARG A 249 9.43 5.99 -13.38
C ARG A 249 8.13 6.77 -13.62
N ASP A 250 7.20 6.24 -14.42
CA ASP A 250 5.90 6.87 -14.66
C ASP A 250 5.04 6.92 -13.40
N LYS A 251 5.01 5.80 -12.68
CA LYS A 251 4.35 5.71 -11.38
C LYS A 251 4.97 6.67 -10.38
N ALA A 252 6.30 6.80 -10.37
CA ALA A 252 7.01 7.77 -9.54
C ALA A 252 6.55 9.18 -9.88
N LYS A 253 6.38 9.56 -11.16
CA LYS A 253 5.86 10.87 -11.60
C LYS A 253 4.41 11.12 -11.17
N GLY A 254 3.62 10.08 -10.93
CA GLY A 254 2.19 10.15 -10.63
C GLY A 254 1.30 9.91 -11.87
N HIS A 255 1.89 9.52 -12.99
CA HIS A 255 1.16 9.01 -14.14
C HIS A 255 0.85 7.53 -13.90
N SER A 256 -0.28 7.22 -13.26
CA SER A 256 -0.86 5.89 -13.42
C SER A 256 -1.46 5.85 -14.82
N GLY A 257 -0.81 5.17 -15.76
CA GLY A 257 -1.26 5.04 -17.14
C GLY A 257 -2.68 4.45 -17.22
N THR A 258 -3.68 5.33 -17.26
CA THR A 258 -5.00 5.03 -17.79
C THR A 258 -5.10 5.73 -19.14
N LYS A 259 -4.36 5.23 -20.12
CA LYS A 259 -4.76 5.42 -21.52
C LYS A 259 -5.88 4.42 -21.78
N HIS A 260 -7.12 4.78 -21.45
CA HIS A 260 -8.25 4.23 -22.19
C HIS A 260 -8.12 4.77 -23.60
N GLY A 261 -8.08 3.86 -24.57
CA GLY A 261 -7.90 4.19 -25.97
C GLY A 261 -8.92 5.25 -26.37
N ALA A 262 -8.41 6.34 -26.94
CA ALA A 262 -9.19 7.14 -27.85
C ALA A 262 -9.58 6.22 -29.01
N SER A 263 -10.83 5.72 -29.02
CA SER A 263 -11.43 5.34 -30.29
C SER A 263 -11.89 6.64 -30.95
N THR A 264 -10.99 7.21 -31.74
CA THR A 264 -11.37 7.95 -32.93
C THR A 264 -12.27 7.03 -33.77
N GLY A 265 -13.52 7.45 -33.93
CA GLY A 265 -14.52 6.91 -34.84
C GLY A 265 -15.51 8.03 -35.10
N MET A 266 -15.10 8.95 -35.95
CA MET A 266 -15.87 10.03 -36.54
C MET A 266 -16.53 9.47 -37.81
N ASP A 267 -17.72 9.99 -38.14
CA ASP A 267 -18.47 9.89 -39.40
C ASP A 267 -19.16 8.51 -39.65
N ASP A 268 -20.44 8.38 -40.00
CA ASP A 268 -21.24 9.09 -41.03
C ASP A 268 -22.78 8.94 -40.81
N ASP A 269 -23.53 9.94 -41.31
CA ASP A 269 -24.88 9.93 -41.95
C ASP A 269 -26.19 9.70 -41.13
N GLU A 270 -27.08 10.72 -41.07
CA GLU A 270 -28.37 10.88 -41.82
C GLU A 270 -29.42 9.79 -41.46
N ASP A 271 -30.61 10.05 -40.89
CA ASP A 271 -31.65 11.09 -41.01
C ASP A 271 -32.40 11.28 -39.67
#